data_AF-A0A1Y3RPW0-F1
#
_entry.id   AF-A0A1Y3RPW0-F1
#
_cell.length_a   1.000
_cell.length_b   1.000
_cell.length_c   1.000
_cell.angle_alpha   90.00
_cell.angle_beta   90.00
_cell.angle_gamma   90.00
#
_symmetry.space_group_name_H-M   'P 1'
#
loop_
_entity.id
_entity.type
_entity.pdbx_description
1 polymer ?
#
loop_
_entity_poly.entity_id
_entity_poly.type
_entity_poly.pdbx_seq_one_letter_code
_entity_poly.pdbx_strand_id
1 'polypeptide(L)'
;MKRLLKHPVIVAIIPVILSFILTVLYDMVKNRQLLSTAKNILSFIINCVTSFLQFNIKVWWIVVAMVIIIGILFILFKIGNAKNYKQSNPLWIQYQKDSINGWNWEWKWRRDSFGRYYVDDLHPVCNYCGSPLVYGDDFCDYLKCVRCNRRFQHGIPQIDHIKMLISDNVQRGLFPKSEDQQ
;
A
#
# COMPACT_ATOMS: atom_id res chain seq x y z
N MET A 1 -23.32 -5.79 11.36
CA MET A 1 -23.40 -7.16 10.78
C MET A 1 -24.05 -7.25 9.39
N LYS A 2 -25.17 -6.57 9.09
CA LYS A 2 -25.91 -6.76 7.82
C LYS A 2 -25.19 -6.32 6.52
N ARG A 3 -24.16 -5.47 6.59
CA ARG A 3 -23.36 -5.05 5.42
C ARG A 3 -22.28 -6.05 5.00
N LEU A 4 -21.77 -6.88 5.92
CA LEU A 4 -20.73 -7.87 5.65
C LEU A 4 -21.28 -9.12 4.94
N LEU A 5 -22.53 -9.51 5.25
CA LEU A 5 -23.23 -10.65 4.62
C LEU A 5 -23.64 -10.43 3.16
N LYS A 6 -23.51 -9.21 2.62
CA LYS A 6 -23.88 -8.88 1.24
C LYS A 6 -22.70 -8.87 0.28
N HIS A 7 -21.50 -9.22 0.75
CA HIS A 7 -20.33 -9.32 -0.12
C HIS A 7 -20.42 -10.63 -0.93
N PRO A 8 -20.32 -10.60 -2.28
CA PRO A 8 -20.54 -11.79 -3.12
C PRO A 8 -19.59 -12.95 -2.77
N VAL A 9 -18.40 -12.62 -2.28
CA VAL A 9 -17.41 -13.60 -1.79
C VAL A 9 -17.87 -14.28 -0.50
N ILE A 10 -18.48 -13.53 0.43
CA ILE A 10 -18.93 -14.07 1.72
C ILE A 10 -20.16 -14.97 1.52
N VAL A 11 -21.07 -14.59 0.61
CA VAL A 11 -22.25 -15.41 0.26
C VAL A 11 -21.85 -16.74 -0.37
N ALA A 12 -20.75 -16.80 -1.13
CA ALA A 12 -20.26 -18.04 -1.73
C ALA A 12 -19.51 -18.96 -0.76
N ILE A 13 -18.81 -18.40 0.24
CA ILE A 13 -17.99 -19.16 1.19
C ILE A 13 -18.83 -19.81 2.30
N ILE A 14 -19.89 -19.13 2.76
CA ILE A 14 -20.79 -19.62 3.83
C ILE A 14 -21.37 -21.02 3.53
N PRO A 15 -21.94 -21.32 2.35
CA PRO A 15 -22.50 -22.64 2.09
C PRO A 15 -21.43 -23.74 2.06
N VAL A 16 -20.22 -23.44 1.58
CA VAL A 16 -19.11 -24.42 1.55
C VAL A 16 -18.67 -24.79 2.95
N ILE A 17 -18.50 -23.80 3.82
CA ILE A 17 -18.13 -24.01 5.22
C ILE A 17 -19.26 -24.74 5.96
N LEU A 18 -20.52 -24.36 5.72
CA LEU A 18 -21.68 -24.98 6.36
C LEU A 18 -21.87 -26.45 5.92
N SER A 19 -21.68 -26.75 4.64
CA SER A 19 -21.70 -28.14 4.14
C SER A 19 -20.61 -28.99 4.77
N PHE A 20 -19.39 -28.46 4.90
CA PHE A 20 -18.28 -29.16 5.55
C PHE A 20 -18.58 -29.46 7.02
N ILE A 21 -19.10 -28.47 7.77
CA ILE A 21 -19.46 -28.65 9.19
C ILE A 21 -20.59 -29.69 9.35
N LEU A 22 -21.61 -29.65 8.49
CA LEU A 22 -22.71 -30.62 8.52
C LEU A 22 -22.23 -32.05 8.23
N THR A 23 -21.27 -32.23 7.33
CA THR A 23 -20.67 -33.55 7.04
C THR A 23 -19.89 -34.07 8.25
N VAL A 24 -19.08 -33.23 8.90
CA VAL A 24 -18.33 -33.60 10.11
C VAL A 24 -19.27 -33.96 11.26
N LEU A 25 -20.33 -33.19 11.49
CA LEU A 25 -21.33 -33.47 12.52
C LEU A 25 -22.11 -34.75 12.23
N TYR A 26 -22.48 -34.98 10.97
CA TYR A 26 -23.16 -36.22 10.55
C TYR A 26 -22.31 -37.46 10.84
N ASP A 27 -21.01 -37.38 10.56
CA ASP A 27 -20.09 -38.49 10.82
C ASP A 27 -19.79 -38.70 12.31
N MET A 28 -19.77 -37.63 13.11
CA MET A 28 -19.67 -37.73 14.57
C MET A 28 -20.91 -38.42 15.18
N VAL A 29 -22.12 -38.13 14.68
CA VAL A 29 -23.36 -38.77 15.14
C VAL A 29 -23.41 -40.26 14.77
N LYS A 30 -22.76 -40.65 13.66
CA LYS A 30 -22.82 -42.02 13.14
C LYS A 30 -21.68 -42.93 13.61
N ASN A 31 -20.79 -42.44 14.48
CA ASN A 31 -19.68 -43.17 15.10
C ASN A 31 -18.89 -44.06 14.12
N ARG A 32 -18.66 -43.57 12.91
CA ARG A 32 -17.82 -44.22 11.90
C ARG A 32 -16.39 -43.70 12.09
N GLN A 33 -15.41 -44.61 12.02
CA GLN A 33 -13.99 -44.26 12.09
C GLN A 33 -13.69 -43.13 11.08
N LEU A 34 -13.25 -41.97 11.58
CA LEU A 34 -12.95 -40.74 10.81
C LEU A 34 -12.06 -41.01 9.56
N LEU A 35 -11.28 -42.08 9.61
CA LEU A 35 -10.45 -42.59 8.52
C LEU A 35 -11.24 -43.00 7.27
N SER A 36 -12.47 -43.51 7.42
CA SER A 36 -13.31 -43.95 6.30
C SER A 36 -13.89 -42.77 5.50
N THR A 37 -14.31 -41.69 6.18
CA THR A 37 -14.75 -40.47 5.52
C THR A 37 -13.58 -39.74 4.85
N ALA A 38 -12.45 -39.61 5.53
CA ALA A 38 -11.24 -39.02 4.94
C ALA A 38 -10.80 -39.76 3.67
N LYS A 39 -10.87 -41.10 3.68
CA LYS A 39 -10.58 -41.94 2.52
C LYS A 39 -11.60 -41.77 1.39
N ASN A 40 -12.89 -41.63 1.71
CA ASN A 40 -13.93 -41.39 0.70
C ASN A 40 -13.82 -39.99 0.07
N ILE A 41 -13.50 -38.96 0.87
CA ILE A 41 -13.23 -37.61 0.37
C ILE A 41 -11.98 -37.61 -0.52
N LEU A 42 -10.91 -38.28 -0.10
CA LEU A 42 -9.68 -38.38 -0.87
C LEU A 42 -9.89 -39.17 -2.17
N SER A 43 -10.62 -40.28 -2.12
CA SER A 43 -11.01 -41.07 -3.30
C SER A 43 -11.90 -40.25 -4.25
N PHE A 44 -12.82 -39.45 -3.72
CA PHE A 44 -13.64 -38.54 -4.52
C PHE A 44 -12.80 -37.48 -5.23
N ILE A 45 -11.85 -36.86 -4.52
CA ILE A 45 -10.91 -35.89 -5.11
C ILE A 45 -10.07 -36.54 -6.21
N ILE A 46 -9.49 -37.71 -5.95
CA ILE A 46 -8.67 -38.45 -6.93
C ILE A 46 -9.52 -38.88 -8.14
N ASN A 47 -10.76 -39.33 -7.94
CA ASN A 47 -11.67 -39.70 -9.01
C ASN A 47 -12.13 -38.48 -9.83
N CYS A 48 -12.35 -37.33 -9.19
CA CYS A 48 -12.65 -36.08 -9.90
C CYS A 48 -11.46 -35.60 -10.73
N VAL A 49 -10.23 -35.65 -10.17
CA VAL A 49 -9.01 -35.25 -10.87
C VAL A 49 -8.71 -36.20 -12.04
N THR A 50 -8.82 -37.50 -11.85
CA THR A 50 -8.62 -38.48 -12.92
C THR A 50 -9.69 -38.40 -13.99
N SER A 51 -10.96 -38.18 -13.62
CA SER A 51 -12.03 -37.89 -14.59
C SER A 51 -11.71 -36.63 -15.39
N PHE A 52 -11.26 -35.56 -14.72
CA PHE A 52 -10.84 -34.32 -15.37
C PHE A 52 -9.62 -34.50 -16.30
N LEU A 53 -8.65 -35.35 -15.92
CA LEU A 53 -7.46 -35.65 -16.73
C LEU A 53 -7.77 -36.56 -17.93
N GLN A 54 -8.75 -37.45 -17.79
CA GLN A 54 -9.19 -38.36 -18.86
C GLN A 54 -10.27 -37.75 -19.75
N PHE A 55 -10.73 -36.53 -19.47
CA PHE A 55 -11.57 -35.80 -20.41
C PHE A 55 -10.77 -35.60 -21.70
N ASN A 56 -11.36 -36.04 -22.81
CA ASN A 56 -10.81 -35.81 -24.15
C ASN A 56 -11.05 -34.33 -24.51
N ILE A 57 -10.29 -33.44 -23.86
CA ILE A 57 -10.48 -31.99 -23.94
C ILE A 57 -10.08 -31.54 -25.34
N LYS A 58 -11.09 -31.25 -26.16
CA LYS A 58 -10.89 -30.60 -27.46
C LYS A 58 -10.18 -29.26 -27.24
N VAL A 59 -9.17 -28.97 -28.06
CA VAL A 59 -8.30 -27.77 -27.99
C VAL A 59 -9.08 -26.45 -27.79
N TRP A 60 -10.29 -26.37 -28.32
CA TRP A 60 -11.20 -25.23 -28.15
C TRP A 60 -11.53 -24.90 -26.68
N TRP A 61 -11.64 -25.88 -25.79
CA TRP A 61 -11.89 -25.62 -24.36
C TRP A 61 -10.70 -24.96 -23.66
N ILE A 62 -9.47 -25.28 -24.10
CA ILE A 62 -8.25 -24.64 -23.58
C ILE A 62 -8.19 -23.18 -24.01
N VAL A 63 -8.55 -22.90 -25.28
CA VAL A 63 -8.62 -21.53 -25.80
C VAL A 63 -9.66 -20.70 -25.06
N VAL A 64 -10.84 -21.26 -24.81
CA VAL A 64 -11.90 -20.57 -24.04
C VAL A 64 -11.43 -20.28 -22.61
N ALA A 65 -10.80 -21.24 -21.93
CA ALA A 65 -10.27 -21.03 -20.58
C ALA A 65 -9.20 -19.92 -20.55
N MET A 66 -8.32 -19.87 -21.55
CA MET A 66 -7.29 -18.84 -21.66
C MET A 66 -7.89 -17.43 -21.82
N VAL A 67 -8.91 -17.28 -22.67
CA VAL A 67 -9.61 -15.99 -22.85
C VAL A 67 -10.30 -15.55 -21.56
N ILE A 68 -10.93 -16.48 -20.82
CA ILE A 68 -11.57 -16.18 -19.54
C ILE A 68 -10.55 -15.69 -18.51
N ILE A 69 -9.40 -16.37 -18.40
CA ILE A 69 -8.33 -15.98 -17.46
C ILE A 69 -7.82 -14.57 -17.80
N ILE A 70 -7.56 -14.27 -19.08
CA ILE A 70 -7.12 -12.94 -19.53
C ILE A 70 -8.18 -11.88 -19.20
N GLY A 71 -9.46 -12.17 -19.43
CA GLY A 71 -10.56 -11.26 -19.11
C GLY A 71 -10.66 -10.96 -17.61
N ILE A 72 -10.52 -11.98 -16.75
CA ILE A 72 -10.51 -11.80 -15.29
C ILE A 72 -9.33 -10.92 -14.86
N LEU A 73 -8.13 -11.19 -15.37
CA LEU A 73 -6.93 -10.39 -15.07
C LEU A 73 -7.11 -8.92 -15.51
N PHE A 74 -7.69 -8.69 -16.69
CA PHE A 74 -7.98 -7.34 -17.19
C PHE A 74 -8.96 -6.58 -16.27
N ILE A 75 -10.02 -7.24 -15.82
CA ILE A 75 -11.01 -6.65 -14.90
C ILE A 75 -10.37 -6.33 -13.54
N LEU A 76 -9.57 -7.24 -12.99
CA LEU A 76 -8.87 -7.04 -11.72
C LEU A 76 -7.89 -5.86 -11.80
N PHE A 77 -7.15 -5.75 -12.90
CA PHE A 77 -6.23 -4.62 -13.13
C PHE A 77 -6.97 -3.28 -13.20
N LYS A 78 -8.11 -3.24 -13.93
CA LYS A 78 -8.93 -2.04 -14.04
C LYS A 78 -9.53 -1.60 -12.70
N ILE A 79 -9.99 -2.55 -11.88
CA ILE A 79 -10.54 -2.27 -10.55
C ILE A 79 -9.43 -1.83 -9.58
N GLY A 80 -8.25 -2.45 -9.63
CA GLY A 80 -7.08 -2.04 -8.83
C GLY A 80 -6.69 -0.58 -9.08
N ASN A 81 -6.68 -0.16 -10.35
CA ASN A 81 -6.37 1.22 -10.72
C ASN A 81 -7.49 2.20 -10.33
N ALA A 82 -8.76 1.80 -10.44
CA ALA A 82 -9.89 2.66 -10.07
C ALA A 82 -9.99 2.95 -8.56
N LYS A 83 -9.49 2.04 -7.69
CA LYS A 83 -9.51 2.22 -6.23
C LYS A 83 -8.49 3.25 -5.72
N ASN A 84 -7.50 3.64 -6.52
CA ASN A 84 -6.47 4.59 -6.11
C ASN A 84 -6.92 6.06 -6.14
N TYR A 85 -8.16 6.36 -6.55
CA TYR A 85 -8.55 7.75 -6.89
C TYR A 85 -9.43 8.49 -5.88
N LYS A 86 -9.68 7.96 -4.66
CA LYS A 86 -10.50 8.68 -3.65
C LYS A 86 -10.01 8.50 -2.22
N GLN A 87 -8.71 8.62 -2.00
CA GLN A 87 -8.24 8.94 -0.65
C GLN A 87 -8.02 10.44 -0.61
N SER A 88 -8.90 11.17 0.07
CA SER A 88 -8.70 12.59 0.37
C SER A 88 -7.28 12.75 0.89
N ASN A 89 -6.46 13.53 0.18
CA ASN A 89 -5.09 13.77 0.58
C ASN A 89 -5.10 14.30 2.03
N PRO A 90 -4.39 13.66 2.96
CA PRO A 90 -4.35 14.16 4.32
C PRO A 90 -3.80 15.59 4.37
N LEU A 91 -4.33 16.39 5.29
CA LEU A 91 -4.02 17.83 5.42
C LEU A 91 -2.51 18.10 5.56
N TRP A 92 -1.78 17.20 6.21
CA TRP A 92 -0.33 17.32 6.39
C TRP A 92 0.48 17.21 5.08
N ILE A 93 -0.10 16.81 3.95
CA ILE A 93 0.62 16.84 2.65
C ILE A 93 0.97 18.28 2.23
N GLN A 94 0.25 19.27 2.75
CA GLN A 94 0.54 20.68 2.53
C GLN A 94 1.69 21.19 3.43
N TYR A 95 2.07 20.43 4.46
CA TYR A 95 3.23 20.73 5.29
C TYR A 95 4.51 20.42 4.51
N GLN A 96 5.01 21.42 3.78
CA GLN A 96 6.15 21.30 2.86
C GLN A 96 7.26 22.32 3.15
N LYS A 97 7.05 23.18 4.14
CA LYS A 97 7.98 24.22 4.57
C LYS A 97 7.90 24.40 6.07
N ASP A 98 9.05 24.58 6.72
CA ASP A 98 9.11 24.89 8.15
C ASP A 98 10.48 25.47 8.54
N SER A 99 10.55 26.07 9.72
CA SER A 99 11.79 26.53 10.33
C SER A 99 12.22 25.56 11.42
N ILE A 100 13.28 24.78 11.17
CA ILE A 100 13.77 23.73 12.07
C ILE A 100 15.22 24.02 12.42
N ASN A 101 15.53 24.07 13.72
CA ASN A 101 16.88 24.37 14.24
C ASN A 101 17.47 25.70 13.72
N GLY A 102 16.61 26.71 13.50
CA GLY A 102 17.03 28.04 13.02
C GLY A 102 17.25 28.14 11.51
N TRP A 103 16.97 27.07 10.76
CA TRP A 103 17.05 27.02 9.31
C TRP A 103 15.67 26.88 8.70
N ASN A 104 15.41 27.60 7.61
CA ASN A 104 14.22 27.39 6.82
C ASN A 104 14.45 26.20 5.87
N TRP A 105 13.50 25.27 5.85
CA TRP A 105 13.54 24.06 5.04
C TRP A 105 12.34 24.01 4.11
N GLU A 106 12.56 23.47 2.93
CA GLU A 106 11.51 23.11 1.97
C GLU A 106 11.71 21.66 1.53
N TRP A 107 10.60 20.96 1.32
CA TRP A 107 10.59 19.57 0.87
C TRP A 107 9.29 19.24 0.14
N LYS A 108 9.27 18.07 -0.50
CA LYS A 108 8.09 17.51 -1.15
C LYS A 108 7.72 16.18 -0.54
N TRP A 109 6.42 15.90 -0.48
CA TRP A 109 5.94 14.57 -0.14
C TRP A 109 5.81 13.73 -1.40
N ARG A 110 6.48 12.58 -1.43
CA ARG A 110 6.24 11.55 -2.45
C ARG A 110 5.61 10.31 -1.83
N ARG A 111 4.80 9.64 -2.65
CA ARG A 111 4.13 8.39 -2.28
C ARG A 111 4.82 7.24 -2.99
N ASP A 112 5.19 6.20 -2.25
CA ASP A 112 5.73 4.97 -2.83
C ASP A 112 4.62 4.08 -3.42
N SER A 113 5.02 3.00 -4.11
CA SER A 113 4.09 2.02 -4.68
C SER A 113 3.28 1.25 -3.63
N PHE A 114 3.68 1.30 -2.35
CA PHE A 114 3.00 0.70 -1.21
C PHE A 114 2.05 1.68 -0.49
N GLY A 115 1.94 2.92 -0.98
CA GLY A 115 1.08 3.94 -0.40
C GLY A 115 1.67 4.68 0.80
N ARG A 116 2.95 4.46 1.14
CA ARG A 116 3.66 5.19 2.20
C ARG A 116 4.19 6.50 1.66
N TYR A 117 4.14 7.53 2.50
CA TYR A 117 4.72 8.83 2.16
C TYR A 117 6.11 8.96 2.74
N TYR A 118 6.99 9.62 2.00
CA TYR A 118 8.33 9.95 2.43
C TYR A 118 8.69 11.38 2.00
N VAL A 119 9.61 11.97 2.75
CA VAL A 119 10.17 13.29 2.48
C VAL A 119 11.17 13.17 1.34
N ASP A 120 10.95 13.93 0.29
CA ASP A 120 11.77 13.99 -0.91
C ASP A 120 12.21 15.42 -1.19
N ASP A 121 13.33 15.60 -1.90
CA ASP A 121 13.84 16.92 -2.30
C ASP A 121 13.99 17.89 -1.10
N LEU A 122 14.41 17.37 0.06
CA LEU A 122 14.61 18.17 1.27
C LEU A 122 15.88 19.01 1.14
N HIS A 123 15.73 20.32 1.22
CA HIS A 123 16.85 21.25 1.13
C HIS A 123 16.65 22.49 2.02
N PRO A 124 17.75 23.06 2.54
CA PRO A 124 17.68 24.29 3.28
C PRO A 124 17.53 25.49 2.33
N VAL A 125 16.86 26.53 2.81
CA VAL A 125 16.50 27.73 2.05
C VAL A 125 17.08 28.97 2.72
N CYS A 126 17.52 29.93 1.90
CA CYS A 126 18.09 31.16 2.41
C CYS A 126 17.03 32.06 3.08
N ASN A 127 17.22 32.37 4.36
CA ASN A 127 16.33 33.22 5.17
C ASN A 127 16.08 34.63 4.58
N TYR A 128 16.94 35.10 3.67
CA TYR A 128 16.85 36.46 3.10
C TYR A 128 16.16 36.53 1.74
N CYS A 129 16.24 35.47 0.93
CA CYS A 129 15.77 35.52 -0.46
C CYS A 129 14.93 34.32 -0.88
N GLY A 130 14.70 33.36 0.01
CA GLY A 130 13.89 32.18 -0.28
C GLY A 130 14.51 31.25 -1.34
N SER A 131 15.76 31.46 -1.73
CA SER A 131 16.42 30.60 -2.73
C SER A 131 17.09 29.40 -2.05
N PRO A 132 17.12 28.23 -2.71
CA PRO A 132 17.74 27.04 -2.17
C PRO A 132 19.23 27.29 -1.89
N LEU A 133 19.69 26.74 -0.78
CA LEU A 133 21.10 26.75 -0.40
C LEU A 133 21.77 25.52 -0.97
N VAL A 134 22.95 25.71 -1.55
CA VAL A 134 23.78 24.64 -2.10
C VAL A 134 25.03 24.46 -1.27
N TYR A 135 25.56 23.25 -1.20
CA TYR A 135 26.88 23.03 -0.62
C TYR A 135 27.94 23.73 -1.48
N GLY A 136 28.88 24.40 -0.82
CA GLY A 136 30.06 24.97 -1.50
C GLY A 136 31.08 23.89 -1.83
N ASP A 137 31.80 24.06 -2.93
CA ASP A 137 32.78 23.08 -3.43
C ASP A 137 34.14 23.09 -2.69
N ASP A 138 34.28 23.84 -1.59
CA ASP A 138 35.56 23.92 -0.86
C ASP A 138 35.67 22.86 0.25
N PHE A 139 36.89 22.61 0.73
CA PHE A 139 37.21 21.67 1.82
C PHE A 139 36.49 21.91 3.16
N CYS A 140 35.75 23.01 3.29
CA CYS A 140 34.96 23.34 4.48
C CYS A 140 33.49 23.14 4.16
N ASP A 141 32.75 22.41 5.01
CA ASP A 141 31.30 22.33 4.89
C ASP A 141 30.68 23.72 5.10
N TYR A 142 30.21 24.33 4.02
CA TYR A 142 29.41 25.54 4.08
C TYR A 142 28.27 25.50 3.07
N LEU A 143 27.17 26.13 3.45
CA LEU A 143 26.04 26.38 2.58
C LEU A 143 26.18 27.76 1.94
N LYS A 144 25.96 27.83 0.63
CA LYS A 144 26.01 29.06 -0.16
C LYS A 144 24.65 29.33 -0.78
N CYS A 145 24.21 30.57 -0.69
CA CYS A 145 23.09 31.03 -1.51
C CYS A 145 23.61 31.50 -2.87
N VAL A 146 23.15 30.90 -3.96
CA VAL A 146 23.56 31.30 -5.32
C VAL A 146 23.11 32.72 -5.66
N ARG A 147 21.97 33.16 -5.11
CA ARG A 147 21.38 34.47 -5.41
C ARG A 147 21.96 35.62 -4.58
N CYS A 148 22.10 35.43 -3.28
CA CYS A 148 22.64 36.46 -2.37
C CYS A 148 24.16 36.37 -2.18
N ASN A 149 24.81 35.32 -2.69
CA ASN A 149 26.23 35.00 -2.49
C ASN A 149 26.67 34.93 -1.01
N ARG A 150 25.71 34.81 -0.07
CA ARG A 150 25.98 34.63 1.36
C ARG A 150 26.42 33.19 1.63
N ARG A 151 27.35 33.05 2.57
CA ARG A 151 27.91 31.77 3.02
C ARG A 151 27.52 31.53 4.48
N PHE A 152 27.24 30.29 4.82
CA PHE A 152 26.88 29.86 6.15
C PHE A 152 27.75 28.65 6.53
N GLN A 153 28.63 28.83 7.51
CA GLN A 153 29.68 27.86 7.87
C GLN A 153 29.41 27.10 9.18
N HIS A 154 28.41 27.52 9.96
CA HIS A 154 28.15 26.96 11.29
C HIS A 154 26.73 26.41 11.41
N GLY A 155 26.60 25.30 12.14
CA GLY A 155 25.31 24.73 12.49
C GLY A 155 24.56 24.10 11.31
N ILE A 156 25.27 23.59 10.30
CA ILE A 156 24.67 22.90 9.14
C ILE A 156 23.94 21.66 9.64
N PRO A 157 22.61 21.58 9.52
CA PRO A 157 21.87 20.46 10.07
C PRO A 157 22.08 19.22 9.21
N GLN A 158 22.18 18.06 9.86
CA GLN A 158 22.17 16.78 9.15
C GLN A 158 20.77 16.51 8.60
N ILE A 159 20.70 16.24 7.29
CA ILE A 159 19.46 16.01 6.54
C ILE A 159 18.60 14.90 7.20
N ASP A 160 19.22 13.83 7.68
CA ASP A 160 18.49 12.70 8.28
C ASP A 160 17.82 13.07 9.62
N HIS A 161 18.46 13.90 10.45
CA HIS A 161 17.84 14.42 11.66
C HIS A 161 16.63 15.31 11.34
N ILE A 162 16.72 16.11 10.28
CA ILE A 162 15.60 16.95 9.83
C ILE A 162 14.44 16.12 9.31
N LYS A 163 14.70 15.07 8.51
CA LYS A 163 13.66 14.12 8.07
C LYS A 163 12.94 13.46 9.26
N MET A 164 13.70 13.10 10.29
CA MET A 164 13.15 12.52 11.53
C MET A 164 12.23 13.52 12.24
N LEU A 165 12.66 14.79 12.39
CA LEU A 165 11.85 15.84 13.00
C LEU A 165 10.57 16.15 12.21
N ILE A 166 10.66 16.25 10.88
CA ILE A 166 9.49 16.45 10.01
C ILE A 166 8.47 15.31 10.22
N SER A 167 8.96 14.07 10.28
CA SER A 167 8.12 12.89 10.49
C SER A 167 7.47 12.89 11.88
N ASP A 168 8.23 13.25 12.93
CA ASP A 168 7.72 13.39 14.30
C ASP A 168 6.68 14.51 14.40
N ASN A 169 6.89 15.66 13.76
CA ASN A 169 5.93 16.76 13.69
C ASN A 169 4.59 16.32 13.05
N VAL A 170 4.64 15.56 11.95
CA VAL A 170 3.43 15.01 11.32
C VAL A 170 2.72 14.03 12.24
N GLN A 171 3.46 13.13 12.91
CA GLN A 171 2.89 12.15 13.85
C GLN A 171 2.24 12.81 15.07
N ARG A 172 2.84 13.88 15.58
CA ARG A 172 2.32 14.65 16.73
C ARG A 172 1.27 15.69 16.34
N GLY A 173 1.07 15.96 15.06
CA GLY A 173 0.15 16.99 14.59
C GLY A 173 0.66 18.43 14.78
N LEU A 174 1.98 18.61 14.90
CA LEU A 174 2.66 19.89 15.15
C LEU A 174 3.04 20.63 13.86
N PHE A 175 2.26 20.46 12.79
CA PHE A 175 2.50 21.16 11.53
C PHE A 175 1.55 22.36 11.40
N PRO A 176 2.00 23.47 10.79
CA PRO A 176 1.12 24.60 10.48
C PRO A 176 -0.01 24.11 9.58
N LYS A 177 -1.25 24.27 10.05
CA LYS A 177 -2.45 24.08 9.23
C LYS A 177 -2.54 25.31 8.33
N SER A 178 -2.57 25.12 7.01
CA SER A 178 -2.71 26.22 6.05
C SER A 178 -3.90 27.10 6.45
N GLU A 179 -3.68 28.41 6.56
CA GLU A 179 -4.67 29.40 7.02
C GLU A 179 -5.84 29.63 6.03
N ASP A 180 -5.97 28.86 4.94
CA ASP A 180 -7.05 29.03 3.95
C ASP A 180 -8.39 28.37 4.36
N GLN A 181 -8.78 28.42 5.64
CA GLN A 181 -10.11 28.03 6.13
C GLN A 181 -10.74 29.04 7.12
N GLN A 182 -10.57 30.34 6.88
CA GLN A 182 -11.45 31.39 7.44
C GLN A 182 -12.11 32.23 6.34
#